data_AF-A0A6I2IXG1-F1
#
_entry.id   AF-A0A6I2IXG1-F1
#
_cell.length_a   1.000
_cell.length_b   1.000
_cell.length_c   1.000
_cell.angle_alpha   90.00
_cell.angle_beta   90.00
_cell.angle_gamma   90.00
#
_symmetry.space_group_name_H-M   'P 1'
#
loop_
_entity.id
_entity.type
_entity.pdbx_description
1 polymer ?
#
loop_
_entity_poly.entity_id
_entity_poly.type
_entity_poly.pdbx_seq_one_letter_code
_entity_poly.pdbx_strand_id
1 'polypeptide(L)'
;METEVLRSQILELLAAMNKALDEQRWRKLPALHQRLMVVFEQYRAQETSETMLCELKETLRNGFQQIIECRQHRLEVLQSLMENHREKKEGMLAYSMVSLVSEHR
;
A
#
# COMPACT_ATOMS: atom_id res chain seq x y z
N MET A 1 -12.67 30.23 1.95
CA MET A 1 -12.82 29.66 0.59
C MET A 1 -11.55 28.95 0.14
N GLU A 2 -10.35 29.55 0.21
CA GLU A 2 -9.10 28.87 -0.19
C GLU A 2 -8.78 27.62 0.65
N THR A 3 -8.98 27.68 1.97
CA THR A 3 -8.78 26.53 2.88
C THR A 3 -9.71 25.35 2.60
N GLU A 4 -10.97 25.60 2.22
CA GLU A 4 -11.93 24.54 1.84
C GLU A 4 -11.56 23.86 0.51
N VAL A 5 -11.00 24.62 -0.43
CA VAL A 5 -10.49 24.08 -1.71
C VAL A 5 -9.29 23.16 -1.45
N LEU A 6 -8.37 23.59 -0.58
CA LEU A 6 -7.22 22.78 -0.18
C LEU A 6 -7.65 21.51 0.57
N ARG A 7 -8.64 21.60 1.48
CA ARG A 7 -9.22 20.44 2.17
C ARG A 7 -9.82 19.44 1.18
N SER A 8 -10.60 19.92 0.22
CA SER A 8 -11.19 19.08 -0.84
C SER A 8 -10.11 18.40 -1.69
N GLN A 9 -9.05 19.11 -2.07
CA GLN A 9 -7.93 18.54 -2.81
C GLN A 9 -7.19 17.45 -2.02
N ILE A 10 -7.02 17.62 -0.71
CA ILE A 10 -6.40 16.59 0.15
C ILE A 10 -7.26 15.31 0.18
N LEU A 11 -8.58 15.46 0.30
CA LEU A 11 -9.50 14.32 0.28
C LEU A 11 -9.53 13.63 -1.09
N GLU A 12 -9.51 14.38 -2.18
CA GLU A 12 -9.41 13.82 -3.54
C GLU A 12 -8.09 13.06 -3.75
N LEU A 13 -6.97 13.60 -3.27
CA LEU A 13 -5.67 12.93 -3.34
C LEU A 13 -5.67 11.64 -2.50
N LEU A 14 -6.29 11.64 -1.33
CA LEU A 14 -6.44 10.45 -0.49
C LEU A 14 -7.32 9.38 -1.18
N ALA A 15 -8.44 9.79 -1.78
CA ALA A 15 -9.28 8.90 -2.58
C ALA A 15 -8.54 8.33 -3.80
N ALA A 16 -7.74 9.16 -4.48
CA ALA A 16 -6.90 8.73 -5.60
C ALA A 16 -5.81 7.75 -5.17
N MET A 17 -5.25 7.91 -3.96
CA MET A 17 -4.29 6.95 -3.39
C MET A 17 -4.96 5.61 -3.09
N ASN A 18 -6.16 5.61 -2.50
CA ASN A 18 -6.94 4.38 -2.26
C ASN A 18 -7.29 3.67 -3.58
N LYS A 19 -7.78 4.41 -4.58
CA LYS A 19 -8.06 3.86 -5.91
C LYS A 19 -6.81 3.30 -6.59
N ALA A 20 -5.67 3.97 -6.46
CA ALA A 20 -4.40 3.47 -6.99
C ALA A 20 -3.95 2.19 -6.27
N LEU A 21 -4.35 1.99 -5.01
CA LEU A 21 -4.07 0.79 -4.24
C LEU A 21 -4.97 -0.37 -4.70
N ASP A 22 -6.27 -0.12 -4.89
CA ASP A 22 -7.23 -1.08 -5.46
C ASP A 22 -6.81 -1.55 -6.86
N GLU A 23 -6.39 -0.60 -7.71
CA GLU A 23 -5.92 -0.88 -9.08
C GLU A 23 -4.49 -1.45 -9.14
N GLN A 24 -3.85 -1.69 -7.99
CA GLN A 24 -2.47 -2.21 -7.90
C GLN A 24 -1.44 -1.34 -8.65
N ARG A 25 -1.69 -0.03 -8.73
CA ARG A 25 -0.84 0.97 -9.40
C ARG A 25 0.18 1.57 -8.43
N TRP A 26 0.96 0.70 -7.79
CA TRP A 26 1.88 1.03 -6.71
C TRP A 26 2.95 2.07 -7.06
N ARG A 27 3.36 2.12 -8.33
CA ARG A 27 4.35 3.09 -8.82
C ARG A 27 3.87 4.53 -8.73
N LYS A 28 2.55 4.78 -8.72
CA LYS A 28 1.96 6.12 -8.64
C LYS A 28 1.80 6.63 -7.21
N LEU A 29 1.80 5.73 -6.22
CA LEU A 29 1.61 6.08 -4.80
C LEU A 29 2.64 7.08 -4.26
N PRO A 30 3.96 6.97 -4.53
CA PRO A 30 4.94 7.94 -4.03
C PRO A 30 4.71 9.36 -4.54
N ALA A 31 4.35 9.52 -5.82
CA ALA A 31 4.09 10.82 -6.42
C ALA A 31 2.79 11.44 -5.87
N LEU A 32 1.75 10.63 -5.67
CA LEU A 32 0.50 11.07 -5.04
C LEU A 32 0.72 11.50 -3.57
N HIS A 33 1.52 10.74 -2.83
CA HIS A 33 1.89 11.08 -1.46
C HIS A 33 2.66 12.40 -1.39
N GLN A 34 3.67 12.60 -2.24
CA GLN A 34 4.40 13.87 -2.29
C GLN A 34 3.48 15.05 -2.58
N ARG A 35 2.54 14.90 -3.51
CA ARG A 35 1.57 15.94 -3.84
C ARG A 35 0.63 16.23 -2.67
N LEU A 36 0.19 15.20 -1.94
CA LEU A 36 -0.63 15.36 -0.74
C LEU A 36 0.13 16.13 0.35
N MET A 37 1.40 15.82 0.57
CA MET A 37 2.21 16.53 1.58
C MET A 37 2.41 18.01 1.24
N VAL A 38 2.61 18.34 -0.05
CA VAL A 38 2.71 19.74 -0.49
C VAL A 38 1.42 20.51 -0.23
N VAL A 39 0.27 19.94 -0.60
CA VAL A 39 -1.04 20.58 -0.37
C VAL A 39 -1.37 20.67 1.13
N PHE A 40 -0.96 19.67 1.92
CA PHE A 40 -1.12 19.69 3.36
C PHE A 40 -0.29 20.81 4.03
N GLU A 41 0.96 21.03 3.64
CA GLU A 41 1.75 22.15 4.17
C GLU A 41 1.17 23.51 3.76
N GLN A 42 0.61 23.62 2.55
CA GLN A 42 -0.13 24.82 2.12
C GLN A 42 -1.38 25.04 2.99
N TYR A 43 -2.13 23.98 3.27
CA TYR A 43 -3.30 24.03 4.15
C TYR A 43 -2.90 24.44 5.57
N ARG A 44 -1.84 23.85 6.11
CA ARG A 44 -1.31 24.18 7.45
C ARG A 44 -0.82 25.63 7.57
N ALA A 45 -0.26 26.19 6.49
CA ALA A 45 0.19 27.58 6.48
C ALA A 45 -0.98 28.58 6.47
N GLN A 46 -2.15 28.19 5.96
CA GLN A 46 -3.33 29.05 5.85
C GLN A 46 -4.33 28.85 6.99
N GLU A 47 -4.49 27.62 7.48
CA GLU A 47 -5.46 27.27 8.51
C GLU A 47 -4.92 27.61 9.91
N THR A 48 -5.59 28.56 10.58
CA THR A 48 -5.22 28.97 11.96
C THR A 48 -5.99 28.18 13.03
N SER A 49 -7.02 27.42 12.61
CA SER A 49 -7.83 26.61 13.52
C SER A 49 -7.17 25.26 13.83
N GLU A 50 -6.72 25.07 15.08
CA GLU A 50 -6.12 23.81 15.54
C GLU A 50 -7.09 22.63 15.48
N THR A 51 -8.39 22.85 15.70
CA THR A 51 -9.41 21.78 15.66
C THR A 51 -9.56 21.20 14.26
N MET A 52 -9.65 22.06 13.24
CA MET A 52 -9.73 21.63 11.83
C MET A 52 -8.45 20.91 11.38
N LEU A 53 -7.29 21.35 11.86
CA LEU A 53 -6.02 20.66 11.61
C LEU A 53 -5.96 19.29 12.27
N CYS A 54 -6.48 19.14 13.48
CA CYS A 54 -6.56 17.85 14.19
C CYS A 54 -7.48 16.87 13.46
N GLU A 55 -8.69 17.28 13.07
CA GLU A 55 -9.62 16.44 12.31
C GLU A 55 -9.02 15.95 10.99
N LEU A 56 -8.34 16.84 10.26
CA LEU A 56 -7.73 16.48 8.99
C LEU A 56 -6.55 15.51 9.20
N LYS A 57 -5.73 15.73 10.24
CA LYS A 57 -4.65 14.80 10.60
C LYS A 57 -5.17 13.42 10.98
N GLU A 58 -6.27 13.33 11.74
CA GLU A 58 -6.89 12.04 12.06
C GLU A 58 -7.41 11.34 10.81
N THR A 59 -8.06 12.08 9.91
CA THR A 59 -8.55 11.53 8.63
C THR A 59 -7.40 10.98 7.78
N LEU A 60 -6.29 11.74 7.68
CA LEU A 60 -5.09 11.30 6.98
C LEU A 60 -4.47 10.07 7.65
N ARG A 61 -4.37 10.06 8.98
CA ARG A 61 -3.81 8.93 9.74
C ARG A 61 -4.60 7.65 9.50
N ASN A 62 -5.93 7.72 9.55
CA ASN A 62 -6.80 6.57 9.29
C ASN A 62 -6.65 6.07 7.86
N GLY A 63 -6.60 6.97 6.86
CA GLY A 63 -6.38 6.60 5.47
C GLY A 63 -5.01 5.94 5.24
N PHE A 64 -3.94 6.47 5.85
CA PHE A 64 -2.62 5.84 5.77
C PHE A 64 -2.55 4.50 6.48
N GLN A 65 -3.26 4.34 7.60
CA GLN A 65 -3.31 3.08 8.31
C GLN A 65 -3.97 1.98 7.45
N GLN A 66 -5.08 2.27 6.78
CA GLN A 66 -5.70 1.34 5.82
C GLN A 66 -4.71 0.95 4.69
N ILE A 67 -3.99 1.93 4.15
CA ILE A 67 -2.96 1.69 3.11
C ILE A 67 -1.85 0.75 3.61
N ILE A 68 -1.42 0.91 4.88
CA ILE A 68 -0.39 0.08 5.49
C ILE A 68 -0.91 -1.35 5.71
N GLU A 69 -2.11 -1.49 6.26
CA GLU A 69 -2.75 -2.80 6.52
C GLU A 69 -2.92 -3.59 5.21
N CYS A 70 -3.40 -2.95 4.13
CA CYS A 70 -3.50 -3.60 2.83
C CYS A 70 -2.14 -4.07 2.28
N ARG A 71 -1.06 -3.34 2.55
CA ARG A 71 0.30 -3.73 2.14
C ARG A 71 0.83 -4.89 2.98
N GLN A 72 0.59 -4.88 4.29
CA GLN A 72 1.00 -5.96 5.19
C GLN A 72 0.30 -7.26 4.83
N HIS A 73 -1.02 -7.23 4.64
CA HIS A 73 -1.78 -8.40 4.23
C HIS A 73 -1.26 -8.98 2.91
N ARG A 74 -0.89 -8.12 1.96
CA ARG A 74 -0.33 -8.57 0.69
C ARG A 74 1.09 -9.14 0.81
N LEU A 75 1.90 -8.63 1.73
CA LEU A 75 3.21 -9.22 2.05
C LEU A 75 3.05 -10.65 2.60
N GLU A 76 2.09 -10.87 3.49
CA GLU A 76 1.76 -12.20 4.04
C GLU A 76 1.29 -13.16 2.93
N VAL A 77 0.43 -12.69 2.03
CA VAL A 77 0.00 -13.48 0.87
C VAL A 77 1.17 -13.81 -0.06
N LEU A 78 2.06 -12.86 -0.34
CA LEU A 78 3.24 -13.13 -1.16
C LEU A 78 4.22 -14.10 -0.49
N GLN A 79 4.44 -13.97 0.82
CA GLN A 79 5.28 -14.90 1.59
C GLN A 79 4.73 -16.33 1.54
N SER A 80 3.42 -16.50 1.78
CA SER A 80 2.79 -17.83 1.70
C SER A 80 2.83 -18.41 0.28
N LEU A 81 2.70 -17.60 -0.77
CA LEU A 81 2.87 -18.05 -2.15
C LEU A 81 4.31 -18.47 -2.46
N MET A 82 5.30 -17.74 -1.94
CA MET A 82 6.72 -18.09 -2.09
C MET A 82 7.08 -19.39 -1.37
N GLU A 83 6.53 -19.60 -0.18
CA GLU A 83 6.73 -20.83 0.61
C GLU A 83 6.12 -22.04 -0.09
N ASN A 84 4.86 -21.95 -0.54
CA ASN A 84 4.22 -22.98 -1.36
C ASN A 84 4.99 -23.30 -2.64
N HIS A 85 5.56 -22.28 -3.30
CA HIS A 85 6.36 -22.48 -4.51
C HIS A 85 7.69 -23.17 -4.21
N ARG A 86 8.31 -22.85 -3.07
CA ARG A 86 9.53 -23.50 -2.59
C ARG A 86 9.28 -24.97 -2.30
N GLU A 87 8.24 -25.29 -1.54
CA GLU A 87 7.85 -26.68 -1.22
C GLU A 87 7.54 -27.50 -2.47
N LYS A 88 6.81 -26.93 -3.44
CA LYS A 88 6.52 -27.60 -4.71
C LYS A 88 7.78 -27.88 -5.54
N LYS A 89 8.74 -26.94 -5.56
CA LYS A 89 10.04 -27.15 -6.23
C LYS A 89 10.86 -28.23 -5.54
N GLU A 90 10.93 -28.22 -4.21
CA GLU A 90 11.63 -29.23 -3.43
C GLU A 90 11.00 -30.63 -3.64
N GLY A 91 9.66 -30.72 -3.66
CA GLY A 91 8.94 -31.96 -3.97
C GLY A 91 9.25 -32.48 -5.38
N MET A 92 9.22 -31.63 -6.40
CA MET A 92 9.55 -32.02 -7.79
C MET A 92 10.99 -32.53 -7.91
N LEU A 93 11.95 -31.89 -7.22
CA LEU A 93 13.34 -32.33 -7.18
C LEU A 93 13.47 -33.70 -6.48
N ALA A 94 12.75 -33.93 -5.38
CA ALA A 94 12.75 -35.21 -4.69
C ALA A 94 12.19 -36.34 -5.58
N TYR A 95 11.05 -36.12 -6.24
CA TYR A 95 10.47 -37.11 -7.16
C TYR A 95 11.37 -37.42 -8.35
N SER A 96 12.04 -36.41 -8.92
CA SER A 96 12.99 -36.62 -10.03
C SER A 96 14.24 -37.40 -9.59
N MET A 97 14.79 -37.14 -8.40
CA MET A 97 15.88 -37.94 -7.85
C MET A 97 15.47 -39.39 -7.58
N VAL A 98 14.27 -39.62 -7.03
CA VAL A 98 13.75 -40.98 -6.81
C VAL A 98 13.57 -41.72 -8.14
N SER A 99 13.02 -41.08 -9.18
CA SER A 99 12.87 -41.68 -10.50
C SER A 99 14.21 -42.12 -11.08
N LEU A 100 15.23 -41.25 -11.03
CA LEU A 100 16.58 -41.54 -11.50
C LEU A 100 17.23 -42.71 -10.74
N VAL A 101 17.03 -42.78 -9.42
CA VAL A 101 17.56 -43.89 -8.59
C VAL A 101 16.80 -45.19 -8.86
N SER A 102 15.50 -45.13 -9.17
CA SER A 102 14.70 -46.31 -9.51
C SER A 102 14.93 -46.84 -10.93
N GLU A 103 15.33 -45.98 -11.88
CA GLU A 103 15.64 -46.37 -13.26
C GLU A 103 17.03 -47.04 -13.39
N HIS A 104 17.93 -46.84 -12.44
CA HIS A 104 19.28 -47.43 -12.41
C HIS A 104 19.37 -48.76 -11.63
N ARG A 105 18.24 -49.45 -11.39
CA ARG A 105 18.16 -50.74 -10.70
C ARG A 105 17.64 -51.84 -11.62
#